data_AF-A0A7Z7BXX3-F1
#
_entry.id   AF-A0A7Z7BXX3-F1
#
_cell.length_a   1.000
_cell.length_b   1.000
_cell.length_c   1.000
_cell.angle_alpha   90.00
_cell.angle_beta   90.00
_cell.angle_gamma   90.00
#
_symmetry.space_group_name_H-M   'P 1'
#
loop_
_entity.id
_entity.type
_entity.pdbx_description
1 polymer ?
#
loop_
_entity_poly.entity_id
_entity_poly.type
_entity_poly.pdbx_seq_one_letter_code
_entity_poly.pdbx_strand_id
1 'polypeptide(L)'
;MLAVHARTRSRARLPRALGLAVAVTVALTSCSPFGSVAMKATTATNLANQKKAALSLLSYRPDVEEIRFTQPGSVGGGGSWAANAVVTIDDVDYDEILGLERAGGNPLPRPMPGIVPTRSTVVYSDGTSEALR
;
A
#
# COMPACT_ATOMS: atom_id res chain seq x y z
N MET A 1 -57.43 23.86 55.51
CA MET A 1 -56.25 22.97 55.59
C MET A 1 -55.27 23.39 54.50
N LEU A 2 -54.30 24.23 54.86
CA LEU A 2 -53.16 24.60 54.01
C LEU A 2 -51.98 23.73 54.40
N ALA A 3 -51.34 23.10 53.42
CA ALA A 3 -49.93 22.74 53.49
C ALA A 3 -49.48 22.55 52.05
N VAL A 4 -48.49 23.32 51.60
CA VAL A 4 -47.56 22.93 50.53
C VAL A 4 -46.55 24.07 50.28
N HIS A 5 -45.30 23.64 50.06
CA HIS A 5 -44.09 24.37 49.65
C HIS A 5 -43.23 25.08 50.72
N ALA A 6 -42.37 24.23 51.27
CA ALA A 6 -41.08 24.58 51.83
C ALA A 6 -40.16 25.30 50.80
N ARG A 7 -39.42 26.29 51.33
CA ARG A 7 -37.97 26.58 51.19
C ARG A 7 -37.33 26.29 49.81
N THR A 8 -36.48 27.15 49.23
CA THR A 8 -35.32 27.75 49.88
C THR A 8 -34.65 28.79 48.96
N ARG A 9 -34.43 29.99 49.52
CA ARG A 9 -33.29 30.93 49.40
C ARG A 9 -32.61 31.18 48.04
N SER A 10 -32.82 32.41 47.57
CA SER A 10 -31.93 33.18 46.70
C SER A 10 -30.54 33.39 47.30
N ARG A 11 -29.52 33.42 46.43
CA ARG A 11 -28.51 34.50 46.35
C ARG A 11 -27.53 34.25 45.20
N ALA A 12 -27.71 35.02 44.12
CA ALA A 12 -26.68 35.23 43.12
C ALA A 12 -25.69 36.29 43.63
N ARG A 13 -24.38 35.98 43.65
CA ARG A 13 -23.28 36.95 43.49
C ARG A 13 -22.09 36.25 42.81
N LEU A 14 -21.71 36.81 41.67
CA LEU A 14 -20.63 36.44 40.74
C LEU A 14 -19.29 37.12 41.16
N PRO A 15 -18.14 36.88 40.49
CA PRO A 15 -16.93 36.34 41.08
C PRO A 15 -15.74 37.33 41.10
N ARG A 16 -14.70 36.99 41.89
CA ARG A 16 -13.31 37.47 41.79
C ARG A 16 -12.46 36.41 42.49
N ALA A 17 -11.27 35.97 42.07
CA ALA A 17 -10.40 36.10 40.91
C ALA A 17 -9.24 35.09 41.18
N LEU A 18 -8.30 34.96 40.24
CA LEU A 18 -7.04 34.17 40.30
C LEU A 18 -7.23 32.64 40.26
N GLY A 19 -6.65 31.87 39.36
CA GLY A 19 -5.51 32.11 38.49
C GLY A 19 -4.67 30.83 38.48
N LEU A 20 -4.69 30.07 37.39
CA LEU A 20 -3.54 29.32 36.83
C LEU A 20 -3.98 28.73 35.48
N ALA A 21 -3.66 29.42 34.40
CA ALA A 21 -3.73 28.84 33.07
C ALA A 21 -2.47 27.99 32.89
N VAL A 22 -2.60 26.67 33.03
CA VAL A 22 -1.54 25.74 32.60
C VAL A 22 -1.71 25.57 31.09
N ALA A 23 -1.01 26.40 30.33
CA ALA A 23 -0.84 26.20 28.91
C ALA A 23 0.10 25.01 28.71
N VAL A 24 -0.47 23.82 28.53
CA VAL A 24 0.29 22.67 28.03
C VAL A 24 0.41 22.83 26.52
N THR A 25 1.45 23.55 26.08
CA THR A 25 1.92 23.45 24.70
C THR A 25 2.66 22.13 24.55
N VAL A 26 1.93 21.06 24.21
CA VAL A 26 2.60 19.86 23.66
C VAL A 26 3.13 20.24 22.29
N ALA A 27 4.45 20.12 22.17
CA ALA A 27 5.24 20.49 21.02
C ALA A 27 4.75 19.84 19.72
N LEU A 28 4.81 20.65 18.67
CA LEU A 28 4.57 20.31 17.27
C LEU A 28 5.24 18.99 16.87
N THR A 29 4.46 17.94 16.64
CA THR A 29 4.88 16.91 15.70
C THR A 29 4.62 17.50 14.31
N SER A 30 5.67 18.08 13.72
CA SER A 30 5.65 18.63 12.36
C SER A 30 5.32 17.51 11.37
N CYS A 31 4.04 17.35 11.04
CA CYS A 31 3.63 16.55 9.90
C CYS A 31 3.91 17.40 8.66
N SER A 32 5.10 17.27 8.08
CA SER A 32 5.45 17.93 6.83
C SER A 32 4.46 17.49 5.74
N PRO A 33 3.55 18.36 5.23
CA PRO A 33 2.58 17.95 4.21
C PRO A 33 3.24 17.63 2.86
N PHE A 34 4.54 17.93 2.72
CA PHE A 34 5.31 17.75 1.49
C PHE A 34 5.96 16.37 1.33
N GLY A 35 6.09 15.58 2.41
CA GLY A 35 6.65 14.22 2.34
C GLY A 35 5.64 13.19 1.81
N SER A 36 4.37 13.37 2.16
CA SER A 36 3.29 12.42 1.85
C SER A 36 2.96 12.38 0.36
N VAL A 37 3.05 13.50 -0.34
CA VAL A 37 2.71 13.59 -1.77
C VAL A 37 3.80 12.95 -2.63
N ALA A 38 5.07 13.25 -2.35
CA ALA A 38 6.20 12.63 -3.05
C ALA A 38 6.26 11.11 -2.80
N MET A 39 6.07 10.66 -1.55
CA MET A 39 6.05 9.24 -1.21
C MET A 39 4.84 8.49 -1.80
N LYS A 40 3.65 9.12 -1.85
CA LYS A 40 2.48 8.53 -2.53
C LYS A 40 2.69 8.46 -4.04
N ALA A 41 3.31 9.47 -4.64
CA ALA A 41 3.63 9.47 -6.07
C ALA A 41 4.64 8.36 -6.41
N THR A 42 5.64 8.11 -5.56
CA THR A 42 6.57 7.00 -5.76
C THR A 42 5.90 5.64 -5.56
N THR A 43 5.01 5.47 -4.57
CA THR A 43 4.23 4.23 -4.40
C THR A 43 3.34 3.96 -5.62
N ALA A 44 2.53 4.93 -6.06
CA ALA A 44 1.65 4.76 -7.22
C ALA A 44 2.44 4.44 -8.49
N THR A 45 3.58 5.10 -8.69
CA THR A 45 4.49 4.80 -9.81
C THR A 45 5.06 3.39 -9.71
N ASN A 46 5.40 2.93 -8.50
CA ASN A 46 5.91 1.58 -8.28
C ASN A 46 4.86 0.52 -8.65
N LEU A 47 3.63 0.69 -8.18
CA LEU A 47 2.52 -0.22 -8.48
C LEU A 47 2.21 -0.24 -9.99
N ALA A 48 2.24 0.93 -10.64
CA ALA A 48 2.08 1.01 -12.10
C ALA A 48 3.20 0.26 -12.84
N ASN A 49 4.44 0.37 -12.37
CA ASN A 49 5.57 -0.36 -12.94
C ASN A 49 5.47 -1.87 -12.69
N GLN A 50 5.04 -2.31 -11.51
CA GLN A 50 4.76 -3.72 -11.21
C GLN A 50 3.69 -4.27 -12.15
N LYS A 51 2.59 -3.54 -12.36
CA LYS A 51 1.56 -3.92 -13.32
C LYS A 51 2.11 -4.05 -14.73
N LYS A 52 2.92 -3.08 -15.16
CA LYS A 52 3.54 -3.10 -16.49
C LYS A 52 4.50 -4.28 -16.67
N ALA A 53 5.31 -4.58 -15.66
CA ALA A 53 6.22 -5.71 -15.66
C ALA A 53 5.47 -7.05 -15.70
N ALA A 54 4.37 -7.17 -14.93
CA ALA A 54 3.50 -8.34 -14.96
C ALA A 54 2.89 -8.55 -16.36
N LEU A 55 2.28 -7.52 -16.95
CA LEU A 55 1.73 -7.59 -18.31
C LEU A 55 2.80 -7.95 -19.36
N SER A 56 4.03 -7.45 -19.19
CA SER A 56 5.15 -7.80 -20.05
C SER A 56 5.45 -9.30 -19.99
N LEU A 57 5.56 -9.88 -18.78
CA LEU A 57 5.74 -11.33 -18.60
C LEU A 57 4.60 -12.13 -19.24
N LEU A 58 3.36 -11.76 -18.93
CA LEU A 58 2.16 -12.46 -19.43
C LEU A 58 2.04 -12.45 -20.95
N SER A 59 2.60 -11.43 -21.62
CA SER A 59 2.58 -11.35 -23.09
C SER A 59 3.33 -12.48 -23.81
N TYR A 60 4.30 -13.13 -23.15
CA TYR A 60 5.06 -14.25 -23.70
C TYR A 60 5.04 -15.51 -22.82
N ARG A 61 4.54 -15.41 -21.58
CA ARG A 61 4.26 -16.53 -20.68
C ARG A 61 2.77 -16.56 -20.34
N PRO A 62 1.92 -16.99 -21.30
CA PRO A 62 0.50 -17.09 -21.02
C PRO A 62 0.22 -18.11 -19.91
N ASP A 63 1.12 -19.09 -19.69
CA ASP A 63 1.09 -20.21 -18.75
C ASP A 63 1.27 -19.85 -17.26
N VAL A 64 1.43 -18.57 -16.94
CA VAL A 64 1.56 -18.09 -15.55
C VAL A 64 0.21 -18.06 -14.83
N GLU A 65 0.17 -18.63 -13.63
CA GLU A 65 -1.00 -18.67 -12.76
C GLU A 65 -1.03 -17.47 -11.81
N GLU A 66 0.11 -17.19 -11.17
CA GLU A 66 0.28 -16.10 -10.21
C GLU A 66 1.61 -15.36 -10.40
N ILE A 67 1.60 -14.04 -10.16
CA ILE A 67 2.79 -13.21 -10.00
C ILE A 67 2.66 -12.48 -8.66
N ARG A 68 3.56 -12.74 -7.71
CA ARG A 68 3.56 -12.10 -6.39
C ARG A 68 4.83 -11.29 -6.18
N PHE A 69 4.72 -9.97 -6.25
CA PHE A 69 5.82 -9.05 -5.96
C PHE A 69 6.20 -9.11 -4.49
N THR A 70 7.48 -9.40 -4.20
CA THR A 70 7.97 -9.55 -2.81
C THR A 70 8.45 -8.23 -2.22
N GLN A 71 8.69 -7.21 -3.07
CA GLN A 71 9.11 -5.88 -2.65
C GLN A 71 8.80 -4.83 -3.72
N PRO A 72 8.75 -3.53 -3.35
CA PRO A 72 8.72 -2.45 -4.31
C PRO A 72 9.95 -2.51 -5.23
N GLY A 73 9.76 -2.23 -6.51
CA GLY A 73 10.88 -2.17 -7.45
C GLY A 73 11.74 -0.93 -7.27
N SER A 74 12.95 -0.96 -7.80
CA SER A 74 13.88 0.17 -7.75
C SER A 74 14.74 0.24 -9.01
N VAL A 75 15.39 1.39 -9.19
CA VAL A 75 16.42 1.61 -10.22
C VAL A 75 17.78 1.53 -9.52
N GLY A 76 18.64 0.59 -9.91
CA GLY A 76 19.96 0.41 -9.31
C GLY A 76 21.10 0.67 -10.30
N GLY A 77 22.20 1.28 -9.84
CA GLY A 77 23.54 1.27 -10.47
C GLY A 77 23.71 1.80 -11.91
N GLY A 78 22.64 2.26 -12.57
CA GLY A 78 22.62 2.63 -14.00
C GLY A 78 21.74 1.72 -14.88
N GLY A 79 21.05 0.74 -14.29
CA GLY A 79 20.14 -0.18 -14.99
C GLY A 79 18.69 0.28 -15.02
N SER A 80 17.85 -0.49 -15.70
CA SER A 80 16.39 -0.26 -15.75
C SER A 80 15.71 -0.63 -14.44
N TRP A 81 14.52 -0.07 -14.19
CA TRP A 81 13.68 -0.44 -13.05
C TRP A 81 13.37 -1.94 -13.07
N ALA A 82 13.45 -2.59 -11.90
CA ALA A 82 13.04 -3.98 -11.71
C ALA A 82 12.53 -4.22 -10.27
N ALA A 83 11.74 -5.29 -10.10
CA ALA A 83 11.23 -5.75 -8.82
C ALA A 83 11.35 -7.27 -8.69
N ASN A 84 11.61 -7.75 -7.48
CA ASN A 84 11.60 -9.18 -7.19
C ASN A 84 10.14 -9.68 -7.08
N ALA A 85 9.87 -10.84 -7.65
CA ALA A 85 8.59 -11.50 -7.63
C ALA A 85 8.75 -13.02 -7.53
N VAL A 86 7.71 -13.69 -7.06
CA VAL A 86 7.52 -15.13 -7.22
C VAL A 86 6.51 -15.35 -8.33
N VAL A 87 6.84 -16.20 -9.30
CA VAL A 87 5.98 -16.57 -10.42
C VAL A 87 5.57 -18.02 -10.25
N THR A 88 4.27 -18.29 -10.29
CA THR A 88 3.73 -19.66 -10.16
C THR A 88 3.31 -20.19 -11.53
N ILE A 89 3.82 -21.37 -11.90
CA ILE A 89 3.49 -22.09 -13.14
C ILE A 89 3.35 -23.57 -12.77
N ASP A 90 2.21 -24.18 -13.09
CA ASP A 90 1.94 -25.60 -12.79
C ASP A 90 2.13 -25.92 -11.30
N ASP A 91 1.59 -25.05 -10.42
CA ASP A 91 1.72 -25.12 -8.95
C ASP A 91 3.17 -25.07 -8.42
N VAL A 92 4.14 -24.64 -9.25
CA VAL A 92 5.55 -24.47 -8.87
C VAL A 92 5.94 -23.00 -8.85
N ASP A 93 6.59 -22.58 -7.75
CA ASP A 93 7.07 -21.23 -7.53
C ASP A 93 8.49 -21.01 -8.07
N TYR A 94 8.68 -19.89 -8.77
CA TYR A 94 9.95 -19.47 -9.35
C TYR A 94 10.29 -18.04 -8.90
N ASP A 95 11.46 -17.86 -8.28
CA ASP A 95 11.97 -16.53 -7.93
C ASP A 95 12.47 -15.81 -9.19
N GLU A 96 11.85 -14.66 -9.47
CA GLU A 96 12.10 -13.85 -10.65
C GLU A 96 12.38 -12.39 -10.30
N ILE A 97 13.11 -11.74 -11.18
CA ILE A 97 13.35 -10.30 -11.23
C ILE A 97 12.62 -9.77 -12.45
N LEU A 98 11.52 -9.06 -12.24
CA LEU A 98 10.67 -8.53 -13.31
C LEU A 98 11.00 -7.07 -13.57
N GLY A 99 11.58 -6.80 -14.73
CA GLY A 99 11.77 -5.46 -15.28
C GLY A 99 10.65 -5.07 -16.24
N LEU A 100 10.66 -3.82 -16.69
CA LEU A 100 9.65 -3.30 -17.61
C LEU A 100 9.70 -3.95 -19.01
N GLU A 101 10.84 -4.49 -19.40
CA GLU A 101 11.07 -5.06 -20.75
C GLU A 101 11.66 -6.48 -20.70
N ARG A 102 12.22 -6.89 -19.57
CA ARG A 102 12.95 -8.15 -19.42
C ARG A 102 12.64 -8.74 -18.06
N ALA A 103 12.49 -10.06 -18.02
CA ALA A 103 12.50 -10.84 -16.80
C ALA A 103 13.78 -11.68 -16.75
N GLY A 104 14.20 -12.06 -15.57
CA GLY A 104 15.27 -13.02 -15.35
C GLY A 104 15.30 -13.49 -13.91
N GLY A 105 15.90 -14.64 -13.67
CA GLY A 105 15.80 -15.30 -12.37
C GLY A 105 16.01 -16.79 -12.55
N ASN A 106 15.14 -17.57 -11.94
CA ASN A 106 15.16 -19.01 -12.09
C ASN A 106 14.84 -19.42 -13.54
N PRO A 107 15.37 -20.55 -14.02
CA PRO A 107 14.99 -21.05 -15.33
C PRO A 107 13.52 -21.49 -15.31
N LEU A 108 12.64 -20.71 -15.94
CA LEU A 108 11.24 -21.08 -16.14
C LEU A 108 11.12 -22.31 -17.06
N PRO A 109 10.13 -23.20 -16.82
CA PRO A 109 9.89 -24.36 -17.67
C PRO A 109 9.56 -23.95 -19.10
N ARG A 110 9.70 -24.85 -20.07
CA ARG A 110 9.23 -24.55 -21.44
C ARG A 110 7.70 -24.46 -21.43
N PRO A 111 7.10 -23.43 -22.06
CA PRO A 111 5.65 -23.35 -22.17
C PRO A 111 5.10 -24.59 -22.87
N MET A 112 4.09 -25.23 -22.28
CA MET A 112 3.40 -26.34 -22.93
C MET A 112 2.48 -25.80 -24.04
N PRO A 113 2.48 -26.40 -25.24
CA PRO A 113 1.59 -25.99 -26.32
C PRO A 113 0.12 -26.12 -25.88
N GLY A 114 -0.66 -25.05 -26.05
CA GLY A 114 -2.10 -25.06 -25.78
C GLY A 114 -2.52 -24.75 -24.34
N ILE A 115 -1.57 -24.52 -23.42
CA ILE A 115 -1.88 -24.02 -22.08
C ILE A 115 -1.95 -22.49 -22.11
N VAL A 116 -3.15 -21.96 -21.84
CA VAL A 116 -3.42 -20.53 -21.69
C VAL A 116 -4.27 -20.32 -20.44
N PRO A 117 -3.66 -19.94 -19.31
CA PRO A 117 -4.34 -19.31 -18.20
C PRO A 117 -5.33 -18.28 -18.70
N THR A 118 -6.59 -18.52 -18.36
CA THR A 118 -7.69 -17.64 -18.75
C THR A 118 -7.61 -16.29 -18.04
N ARG A 119 -6.90 -16.25 -16.90
CA ARG A 119 -6.46 -15.09 -16.13
C ARG A 119 -5.28 -15.49 -15.22
N SER A 120 -4.38 -14.55 -14.96
CA SER A 120 -3.33 -14.69 -13.96
C SER A 120 -3.59 -13.75 -12.79
N THR A 121 -3.38 -14.19 -11.56
CA THR A 121 -3.47 -13.34 -10.36
C THR A 121 -2.17 -12.57 -10.20
N VAL A 122 -2.25 -11.26 -9.98
CA VAL A 122 -1.09 -10.44 -9.65
C VAL A 122 -1.27 -9.89 -8.25
N VAL A 123 -0.33 -10.20 -7.35
CA VAL A 123 -0.25 -9.67 -5.99
C VAL A 123 0.87 -8.63 -5.94
N TYR A 124 0.51 -7.39 -5.69
CA TYR A 124 1.42 -6.25 -5.61
C TYR A 124 2.15 -6.19 -4.28
N SER A 125 3.27 -5.46 -4.25
CA SER A 125 4.07 -5.34 -3.01
C SER A 125 3.38 -4.57 -1.88
N ASP A 126 2.28 -3.87 -2.17
CA ASP A 126 1.45 -3.22 -1.14
C ASP A 126 0.37 -4.15 -0.57
N GLY A 127 0.31 -5.41 -1.03
CA GLY A 127 -0.66 -6.41 -0.61
C GLY A 127 -1.99 -6.37 -1.39
N THR A 128 -2.18 -5.44 -2.32
CA THR A 128 -3.33 -5.46 -3.22
C THR A 128 -3.18 -6.54 -4.29
N SER A 129 -4.28 -6.97 -4.89
CA SER A 129 -4.25 -7.95 -5.98
C SER A 129 -5.28 -7.66 -7.06
N GLU A 130 -4.98 -8.08 -8.28
CA GLU A 130 -5.93 -8.07 -9.40
C GLU A 130 -5.68 -9.24 -10.35
N ALA A 131 -6.71 -9.60 -11.12
CA ALA A 131 -6.59 -10.62 -12.16
C ALA A 131 -6.32 -9.97 -13.53
N LEU A 132 -5.20 -10.31 -14.15
CA LEU A 132 -4.78 -9.82 -15.47
C LEU A 132 -4.94 -10.88 -16.57
N ARG A 133 -4.83 -10.43 -17.82
CA ARG A 133 -4.87 -11.24 -19.04
C ARG A 133 -3.82 -10.72 -20.01
#